data_AF-A0A1B4V700-F1
#
_entry.id   AF-A0A1B4V700-F1
#
_cell.length_a   1.000
_cell.length_b   1.000
_cell.length_c   1.000
_cell.angle_alpha   90.00
_cell.angle_beta   90.00
_cell.angle_gamma   90.00
#
_symmetry.space_group_name_H-M   'P 1'
#
loop_
_entity.id
_entity.type
_entity.pdbx_description
1 polymer ?
#
loop_
_entity_poly.entity_id
_entity_poly.type
_entity_poly.pdbx_seq_one_letter_code
_entity_poly.pdbx_strand_id
1 'polypeptide(L)'
;MAPPRELLAWLDSVPLIPLAIGALFLGLAPFTPEPHVWQKIKMLAAGQLSRPLDIFDLLMHAALPVLLVLKLARRGRAASHPTH
;
A
#
# COMPACT_ATOMS: atom_id res chain seq x y z
N MET A 1 0.34 4.47 -18.54
CA MET A 1 1.68 5.08 -18.38
C MET A 1 2.31 4.50 -17.11
N ALA A 2 3.28 3.59 -17.23
CA ALA A 2 3.99 3.12 -16.03
C ALA A 2 4.89 4.26 -15.51
N PRO A 3 4.98 4.51 -14.20
CA PRO A 3 5.90 5.51 -13.68
C PRO A 3 7.33 5.17 -14.14
N PRO A 4 8.18 6.19 -14.40
CA PRO A 4 9.58 6.00 -14.76
C PRO A 4 10.24 4.99 -13.81
N ARG A 5 10.96 3.99 -14.37
CA ARG A 5 11.54 2.90 -13.58
C ARG A 5 12.43 3.39 -12.43
N GLU A 6 13.07 4.54 -12.62
CA GLU A 6 13.94 5.18 -11.64
C GLU A 6 13.21 5.68 -10.38
N LEU A 7 11.97 6.19 -10.50
CA LEU A 7 11.23 6.73 -9.36
C LEU A 7 10.88 5.68 -8.30
N LEU A 8 10.83 4.41 -8.69
CA LEU A 8 10.49 3.29 -7.80
C LEU A 8 11.66 2.31 -7.60
N ALA A 9 12.85 2.61 -8.11
CA ALA A 9 14.02 1.76 -7.95
C ALA A 9 14.43 1.62 -6.47
N TRP A 10 14.26 2.69 -5.68
CA TRP A 10 14.53 2.68 -4.23
C TRP A 10 13.70 1.64 -3.48
N LEU A 11 12.50 1.29 -3.97
CA LEU A 11 11.62 0.30 -3.35
C LEU A 11 12.20 -1.11 -3.43
N ASP A 12 13.10 -1.38 -4.37
CA ASP A 12 13.75 -2.69 -4.50
C ASP A 12 14.72 -2.94 -3.34
N SER A 13 15.37 -1.89 -2.83
CA SER A 13 16.29 -1.91 -1.69
C SER A 13 15.60 -2.07 -0.32
N VAL A 14 14.29 -1.80 -0.23
CA VAL A 14 13.54 -1.94 1.03
C VAL A 14 13.42 -3.43 1.40
N PRO A 15 13.82 -3.87 2.60
CA PRO A 15 13.66 -5.28 3.00
C PRO A 15 12.19 -5.73 2.96
N LEU A 16 11.92 -6.89 2.34
CA LEU A 16 10.55 -7.37 2.13
C LEU A 16 9.84 -7.72 3.46
N ILE A 17 10.54 -8.41 4.37
CA ILE A 17 9.92 -8.91 5.61
C ILE A 17 9.47 -7.77 6.53
N PRO A 18 10.30 -6.76 6.87
CA PRO A 18 9.85 -5.62 7.67
C PRO A 18 8.72 -4.82 7.00
N LEU A 19 8.79 -4.65 5.68
CA LEU A 19 7.71 -3.98 4.92
C LEU A 19 6.41 -4.78 4.99
N ALA A 20 6.47 -6.11 4.86
CA ALA A 20 5.30 -6.96 4.95
C ALA A 20 4.68 -6.95 6.35
N ILE A 21 5.51 -7.06 7.40
CA ILE A 21 5.05 -6.95 8.79
C ILE A 21 4.41 -5.57 9.02
N GLY A 22 5.11 -4.49 8.70
CA GLY A 22 4.58 -3.12 8.86
C GLY A 22 3.28 -2.90 8.08
N ALA A 23 3.19 -3.41 6.85
CA ALA A 23 1.96 -3.31 6.04
C ALA A 23 0.79 -4.07 6.66
N LEU A 24 1.02 -5.26 7.21
CA LEU A 24 -0.03 -6.02 7.90
C LEU A 24 -0.49 -5.30 9.15
N PHE A 25 0.42 -4.86 10.01
CA PHE A 25 0.04 -4.18 11.25
C PHE A 25 -0.61 -2.82 10.99
N LEU A 26 -0.05 -2.00 10.10
CA LEU A 26 -0.58 -0.67 9.83
C LEU A 26 -1.86 -0.71 9.01
N GLY A 27 -1.94 -1.58 7.99
CA GLY A 27 -3.12 -1.66 7.11
C GLY A 27 -4.33 -2.30 7.78
N LEU A 28 -4.10 -3.22 8.72
CA LEU A 28 -5.17 -3.93 9.43
C LEU A 28 -5.54 -3.27 10.76
N ALA A 29 -4.82 -2.23 11.20
CA ALA A 29 -5.16 -1.53 12.42
C ALA A 29 -6.41 -0.63 12.26
N PRO A 30 -7.25 -0.53 13.32
CA PRO A 30 -7.37 -1.47 14.42
C PRO A 30 -7.99 -2.79 13.92
N PHE A 31 -7.55 -3.93 14.49
CA PHE A 31 -8.03 -5.24 14.04
C PHE A 31 -9.52 -5.49 14.33
N THR A 32 -10.08 -4.76 15.30
CA THR A 32 -11.50 -4.81 15.68
C THR A 32 -12.02 -3.39 16.00
N PRO A 33 -13.30 -3.08 15.72
CA PRO A 33 -14.30 -3.93 15.06
C PRO A 33 -14.09 -4.06 13.54
N GLU A 34 -13.50 -3.05 12.89
CA GLU A 34 -13.06 -3.12 11.49
C GLU A 34 -11.81 -2.24 11.26
N PRO A 35 -10.90 -2.61 10.33
CA PRO A 35 -9.74 -1.78 10.01
C PRO A 35 -10.12 -0.38 9.51
N HIS A 36 -9.35 0.62 9.91
CA HIS A 36 -9.59 2.01 9.55
C HIS A 36 -9.64 2.21 8.03
N VAL A 37 -8.70 1.61 7.29
CA VAL A 37 -8.67 1.66 5.81
C VAL A 37 -10.00 1.24 5.22
N TRP A 38 -10.62 0.18 5.73
CA TRP A 38 -11.87 -0.34 5.22
C TRP A 38 -13.03 0.65 5.44
N GLN A 39 -13.11 1.22 6.64
CA GLN A 39 -14.08 2.26 6.94
C GLN A 39 -13.93 3.46 5.99
N LYS A 40 -12.70 3.94 5.79
CA LYS A 40 -12.45 5.12 4.94
C LYS A 40 -12.69 4.84 3.46
N ILE A 41 -12.40 3.64 2.95
CA ILE A 41 -12.75 3.23 1.58
C ILE A 41 -14.27 3.27 1.36
N LYS A 42 -15.05 2.77 2.31
CA LYS A 42 -16.53 2.85 2.24
C LYS A 42 -17.01 4.31 2.22
N MET A 43 -16.44 5.17 3.08
CA MET A 43 -16.74 6.59 3.08
C MET A 43 -16.37 7.27 1.76
N LEU A 44 -15.23 6.90 1.17
CA LEU A 44 -14.79 7.42 -0.13
C LEU A 44 -15.74 7.01 -1.24
N ALA A 45 -16.15 5.74 -1.29
CA ALA A 45 -17.11 5.22 -2.25
C ALA A 45 -18.50 5.87 -2.11
N ALA A 46 -18.88 6.24 -0.89
CA ALA A 46 -20.13 6.96 -0.60
C ALA A 46 -20.04 8.49 -0.82
N GLY A 47 -18.87 9.03 -1.19
CA GLY A 47 -18.66 10.49 -1.34
C GLY A 47 -18.68 11.26 0.00
N GLN A 48 -18.46 10.57 1.13
CA GLN A 48 -18.55 11.13 2.48
C GLN A 48 -17.17 11.38 3.12
N LEU A 49 -16.07 11.06 2.44
CA LEU A 49 -14.71 11.29 2.91
C LEU A 49 -14.29 12.76 2.74
N SER A 50 -14.82 13.64 3.58
CA SER A 50 -14.59 15.10 3.48
C SER A 50 -13.71 15.68 4.58
N ARG A 51 -13.60 15.00 5.73
CA ARG A 51 -12.82 15.51 6.85
C ARG A 51 -11.33 15.28 6.60
N PRO A 52 -10.47 16.29 6.82
CA PRO A 52 -9.02 16.14 6.64
C PRO A 52 -8.43 14.98 7.44
N LEU A 53 -8.92 14.75 8.66
CA LEU A 53 -8.47 13.66 9.51
C LEU A 53 -8.81 12.29 8.92
N ASP A 54 -9.97 12.13 8.28
CA ASP A 54 -10.36 10.86 7.66
C ASP A 54 -9.53 10.58 6.40
N ILE A 55 -9.18 11.62 5.65
CA ILE A 55 -8.28 11.52 4.49
C ILE A 55 -6.87 11.15 4.95
N PHE A 56 -6.36 11.84 5.98
CA PHE A 56 -5.05 11.53 6.56
C PHE A 56 -5.00 10.08 7.06
N ASP A 57 -6.03 9.64 7.77
CA ASP A 57 -6.14 8.30 8.31
C ASP A 57 -6.10 7.23 7.21
N LEU A 58 -6.85 7.43 6.10
CA LEU A 58 -6.79 6.58 4.92
C LEU A 58 -5.38 6.52 4.32
N LEU A 59 -4.76 7.68 4.09
CA LEU A 59 -3.43 7.76 3.47
C LEU A 59 -2.37 7.09 4.36
N MET A 60 -2.43 7.34 5.67
CA MET A 60 -1.48 6.79 6.63
C MET A 60 -1.57 5.25 6.68
N HIS A 61 -2.78 4.71 6.81
CA HIS A 61 -2.95 3.25 6.91
C HIS A 61 -2.74 2.54 5.56
N ALA A 62 -3.02 3.20 4.42
CA ALA A 62 -2.79 2.64 3.10
C ALA A 62 -1.30 2.69 2.65
N ALA A 63 -0.46 3.54 3.26
CA ALA A 63 0.91 3.78 2.82
C ALA A 63 1.75 2.48 2.70
N LEU A 64 1.89 1.72 3.78
CA LEU A 64 2.71 0.49 3.77
C LEU A 64 2.09 -0.63 2.93
N PRO A 65 0.77 -0.92 3.00
CA PRO A 65 0.11 -1.87 2.10
C PRO A 65 0.32 -1.57 0.61
N VAL A 66 0.17 -0.30 0.21
CA VAL A 66 0.37 0.11 -1.19
C VAL A 66 1.83 -0.10 -1.61
N LEU A 67 2.80 0.28 -0.77
CA LEU A 67 4.22 0.04 -1.04
C LEU A 67 4.55 -1.45 -1.16
N LEU A 68 3.96 -2.30 -0.31
CA LEU A 68 4.12 -3.75 -0.38
C LEU A 68 3.59 -4.31 -1.71
N VAL A 69 2.37 -3.94 -2.11
CA VAL A 69 1.77 -4.35 -3.38
C VAL A 69 2.63 -3.91 -4.57
N LEU A 70 3.11 -2.68 -4.57
CA LEU A 70 4.01 -2.16 -5.61
C LEU A 70 5.31 -2.96 -5.68
N LYS A 71 5.93 -3.30 -4.55
CA LYS A 71 7.16 -4.11 -4.50
C LYS A 71 6.93 -5.52 -5.06
N LEU A 72 5.83 -6.17 -4.67
CA LEU A 72 5.48 -7.51 -5.15
C LEU A 72 5.19 -7.52 -6.65
N ALA A 73 4.44 -6.53 -7.15
CA ALA A 73 4.17 -6.39 -8.58
C ALA A 73 5.47 -6.19 -9.40
N ARG A 74 6.45 -5.46 -8.87
CA ARG A 74 7.78 -5.32 -9.50
C ARG A 74 8.55 -6.64 -9.52
N ARG A 75 8.60 -7.36 -8.40
CA ARG A 75 9.26 -8.68 -8.34
C ARG A 75 8.64 -9.69 -9.31
N GLY A 76 7.31 -9.74 -9.39
CA GLY A 76 6.60 -10.63 -10.32
C GLY A 76 6.87 -10.33 -11.80
N ARG A 77 6.99 -9.04 -12.16
CA ARG A 77 7.37 -8.61 -13.52
C ARG A 77 8.83 -8.92 -13.86
N ALA A 78 9.74 -8.82 -12.88
CA ALA A 78 11.14 -9.19 -13.09
C ALA A 78 11.32 -10.70 -13.30
N ALA A 79 10.54 -11.52 -12.59
CA ALA A 79 10.58 -12.98 -12.72
C ALA A 79 10.01 -13.49 -14.05
N SER A 80 9.19 -12.70 -14.75
CA SER A 80 8.53 -13.07 -16.02
C SER A 80 9.32 -12.68 -17.27
N HIS A 81 10.54 -12.13 -17.11
CA HIS A 81 11.52 -12.03 -18.19
C HIS A 81 12.74 -12.91 -17.87
N PRO A 82 12.65 -14.23 -18.12
CA PRO A 82 13.84 -15.05 -18.23
C PRO A 82 14.64 -14.55 -19.44
N THR A 83 15.79 -13.92 -19.18
CA THR A 83 16.82 -13.72 -20.19
C THR A 83 17.37 -15.10 -20.55
N HIS A 84 16.89 -15.66 -21.66
CA HIS A 84 17.63 -16.66 -22.41
C HIS A 84 18.71 -15.97 -23.25
#